data_AF-A0A251WI16-F1
#
_entry.id   AF-A0A251WI16-F1
#
_cell.length_a   1.000
_cell.length_b   1.000
_cell.length_c   1.000
_cell.angle_alpha   90.00
_cell.angle_beta   90.00
_cell.angle_gamma   90.00
#
_symmetry.space_group_name_H-M   'P 1'
#
loop_
_entity.id
_entity.type
_entity.pdbx_description
1 polymer ?
#
loop_
_entity_poly.entity_id
_entity_poly.type
_entity_poly.pdbx_seq_one_letter_code
_entity_poly.pdbx_strand_id
1 'polypeptide(L)'
;MDRLEGYQGSLLEEVEPYFLSNLPIEAAELSPWAIPDRSPKAELERYPLEHDAADVAEATHDTIARLEQRRSQLLALGVAPAGCWLEKAKCHKRKAYQVFYRAEQPIFGGRKRLYVGMEGSPAVQEAEAAIARRNELKSVDRLLIPL
;
A
#
# COMPACT_ATOMS: atom_id res chain seq x y z
N MET A 1 -1.16 -54.51 36.77
CA MET A 1 -1.75 -54.55 35.42
C MET A 1 -1.30 -53.28 34.72
N ASP A 2 -0.41 -53.22 33.74
CA ASP A 2 0.42 -54.16 32.98
C ASP A 2 1.59 -53.30 32.44
N ARG A 3 2.88 -53.60 32.67
CA ARG A 3 3.78 -54.59 32.05
C ARG A 3 4.27 -54.24 30.62
N LEU A 4 5.59 -54.42 30.45
CA LEU A 4 6.40 -54.62 29.24
C LEU A 4 6.97 -53.34 28.59
N GLU A 5 8.28 -53.07 28.70
CA GLU A 5 9.47 -53.77 28.15
C GLU A 5 9.90 -53.23 26.78
N GLY A 6 11.17 -52.86 26.68
CA GLY A 6 11.81 -52.33 25.48
C GLY A 6 13.28 -51.98 25.73
N TYR A 7 14.08 -52.99 26.10
CA TYR A 7 15.55 -53.06 26.02
C TYR A 7 16.08 -52.50 24.68
N GLN A 8 17.32 -52.01 24.49
CA GLN A 8 18.62 -52.66 24.64
C GLN A 8 19.68 -51.64 24.12
N GLY A 9 20.81 -51.43 24.79
CA GLY A 9 22.10 -51.80 24.18
C GLY A 9 23.26 -50.86 24.55
N SER A 10 24.26 -51.46 25.22
CA SER A 10 25.73 -51.25 25.19
C SER A 10 26.28 -49.81 25.09
N LEU A 11 26.98 -49.25 26.08
CA LEU A 11 28.26 -49.67 26.67
C LEU A 11 29.39 -49.79 25.64
N LEU A 12 30.33 -48.83 25.72
CA LEU A 12 31.75 -48.88 25.36
C LEU A 12 32.12 -49.37 23.95
N GLU A 13 32.81 -48.54 23.20
CA GLU A 13 34.20 -48.76 22.77
C GLU A 13 34.59 -47.60 21.84
N GLU A 14 35.58 -46.79 22.24
CA GLU A 14 36.85 -46.66 21.51
C GLU A 14 36.71 -45.71 20.29
N VAL A 15 37.50 -44.67 20.05
CA VAL A 15 38.95 -44.50 20.14
C VAL A 15 39.19 -42.97 20.05
N GLU A 16 39.96 -42.36 20.94
CA GLU A 16 40.71 -41.16 20.54
C GLU A 16 41.94 -41.62 19.76
N PRO A 17 42.31 -40.95 18.66
CA PRO A 17 43.52 -40.15 18.83
C PRO A 17 43.48 -38.81 18.09
N TYR A 18 43.99 -37.81 18.81
CA TYR A 18 44.57 -36.59 18.29
C TYR A 18 45.47 -36.85 17.07
N PHE A 19 45.24 -36.11 15.99
CA PHE A 19 46.32 -35.67 15.12
C PHE A 19 46.10 -34.19 14.76
N LEU A 20 46.63 -33.34 15.64
CA LEU A 20 46.89 -31.94 15.35
C LEU A 20 48.07 -31.88 14.36
N SER A 21 47.77 -31.96 13.06
CA SER A 21 48.74 -31.59 12.03
C SER A 21 48.66 -30.08 11.80
N ASN A 22 49.65 -29.39 12.38
CA ASN A 22 50.29 -28.16 11.91
C ASN A 22 49.63 -27.47 10.70
N LEU A 23 48.91 -26.39 10.96
CA LEU A 23 48.76 -25.30 9.99
C LEU A 23 49.07 -23.98 10.70
N PRO A 24 49.92 -23.12 10.10
CA PRO A 24 50.36 -21.89 10.72
C PRO A 24 49.17 -20.92 10.85
N ILE A 25 49.07 -20.33 12.04
CA ILE A 25 48.22 -19.18 12.30
C ILE A 25 48.84 -18.02 11.54
N GLU A 26 48.26 -17.65 10.40
CA GLU A 26 48.40 -16.30 9.87
C GLU A 26 47.03 -15.65 9.69
N ALA A 27 46.95 -14.50 10.35
CA ALA A 27 45.82 -13.59 10.48
C ALA A 27 45.11 -13.29 9.15
N ALA A 28 43.78 -13.29 9.19
CA ALA A 28 43.01 -12.16 8.69
C ALA A 28 41.56 -12.28 9.19
N GLU A 29 41.24 -11.34 10.06
CA GLU A 29 39.94 -10.98 10.59
C GLU A 29 38.84 -10.99 9.52
N LEU A 30 37.90 -11.92 9.61
CA LEU A 30 36.58 -11.74 9.01
C LEU A 30 35.55 -12.03 10.09
N SER A 31 35.17 -10.96 10.80
CA SER A 31 33.97 -10.99 11.62
C SER A 31 32.78 -11.34 10.71
N PRO A 32 31.98 -12.38 11.02
CA PRO A 32 30.77 -12.71 10.26
C PRO A 32 29.69 -11.61 10.35
N TRP A 33 29.98 -10.51 11.06
CA TRP A 33 29.15 -9.33 11.23
C TRP A 33 29.74 -8.08 10.58
N ALA A 34 30.58 -8.23 9.55
CA ALA A 34 30.97 -7.08 8.72
C ALA A 34 29.69 -6.51 8.07
N ILE A 35 29.14 -5.46 8.67
CA ILE A 35 28.02 -4.71 8.12
C ILE A 35 28.55 -4.10 6.82
N PRO A 36 28.03 -4.50 5.65
CA PRO A 36 28.48 -3.90 4.39
C PRO A 36 28.23 -2.39 4.50
N ASP A 37 29.24 -1.59 4.16
CA ASP A 37 29.15 -0.14 4.19
C ASP A 37 27.99 0.29 3.27
N ARG A 38 26.84 0.58 3.88
CA ARG A 38 25.64 1.14 3.23
C ARG A 38 25.71 2.66 3.20
N SER A 39 26.92 3.24 3.19
CA SER A 39 27.06 4.66 2.95
C SER A 39 26.40 5.01 1.60
N PRO A 40 25.53 6.04 1.54
CA PRO A 40 24.85 6.46 0.31
C PRO A 40 25.81 6.70 -0.86
N LYS A 41 27.07 7.02 -0.55
CA LYS A 41 28.15 7.27 -1.50
C LYS A 41 28.57 5.99 -2.27
N ALA A 42 28.54 4.83 -1.62
CA ALA A 42 28.91 3.55 -2.23
C ALA A 42 27.77 2.90 -3.05
N GLU A 43 26.53 3.32 -2.83
CA GLU A 43 25.38 2.94 -3.68
C GLU A 43 25.29 3.80 -4.94
N LEU A 44 25.62 5.10 -4.86
CA LEU A 44 25.61 6.00 -6.02
C LEU A 44 26.64 5.63 -7.10
N GLU A 45 27.80 5.11 -6.72
CA GLU A 45 28.84 4.64 -7.67
C GLU A 45 28.44 3.35 -8.40
N ARG A 46 27.41 2.64 -7.92
CA ARG A 46 27.01 1.32 -8.43
C ARG A 46 26.03 1.40 -9.61
N TYR A 47 25.38 2.55 -9.81
CA TYR A 47 24.44 2.80 -10.90
C TYR A 47 24.63 4.22 -11.46
N PRO A 48 25.23 4.39 -12.65
CA PRO A 48 25.24 5.70 -13.30
C PRO A 48 23.79 6.08 -13.66
N LEU A 49 23.22 7.06 -12.95
CA LEU A 49 21.97 7.73 -13.29
C LEU A 49 22.25 8.74 -14.41
N GLU A 50 22.63 8.25 -15.58
CA GLU A 50 22.72 9.07 -16.79
C GLU A 50 21.38 8.98 -17.53
N HIS A 51 20.38 9.71 -17.05
CA HIS A 51 19.24 10.06 -17.89
C HIS A 51 19.50 11.44 -18.45
N ASP A 52 19.39 11.58 -19.78
CA ASP A 52 19.46 12.90 -20.40
C ASP A 52 18.37 13.78 -19.78
N ALA A 53 18.68 15.05 -19.50
CA ALA A 53 17.69 15.99 -19.00
C ALA A 53 16.49 16.09 -19.97
N ALA A 54 16.71 15.84 -21.26
CA ALA A 54 15.67 15.72 -22.27
C ALA A 54 14.73 14.53 -22.01
N ASP A 55 15.25 13.34 -21.72
CA ASP A 55 14.46 12.12 -21.45
C ASP A 55 13.61 12.28 -20.18
N VAL A 56 14.18 12.90 -19.14
CA VAL A 56 13.46 13.18 -17.89
C VAL A 56 12.35 14.20 -18.12
N ALA A 57 12.61 15.24 -18.93
CA ALA A 57 11.61 16.24 -19.28
C ALA A 57 10.45 15.64 -20.10
N GLU A 58 10.74 14.79 -21.09
CA GLU A 58 9.74 14.10 -21.89
C GLU A 58 8.88 13.16 -21.03
N ALA A 59 9.51 12.32 -20.19
CA ALA A 59 8.78 11.43 -19.28
C ALA A 59 7.89 12.19 -18.28
N THR A 60 8.34 13.37 -17.82
CA THR A 60 7.55 14.24 -16.94
C THR A 60 6.36 14.84 -17.68
N HIS A 61 6.55 15.31 -18.91
CA HIS A 61 5.48 15.85 -19.74
C HIS A 61 4.41 14.80 -20.05
N ASP A 62 4.81 13.59 -20.42
CA ASP A 62 3.90 12.45 -20.65
C ASP A 62 3.08 12.12 -19.40
N THR A 63 3.71 12.18 -18.23
CA THR A 63 3.04 11.92 -16.95
C THR A 63 2.00 12.99 -16.65
N ILE A 64 2.35 14.27 -16.85
CA ILE A 64 1.41 15.39 -16.68
C ILE A 64 0.23 15.24 -17.63
N ALA A 65 0.47 14.96 -18.92
CA ALA A 65 -0.59 14.80 -19.92
C ALA A 65 -1.57 13.67 -19.55
N ARG A 66 -1.08 12.53 -19.04
CA ARG A 66 -1.93 11.43 -18.55
C ARG A 66 -2.77 11.84 -17.34
N LEU A 67 -2.19 12.58 -16.40
CA LEU A 67 -2.90 13.06 -15.22
C LEU A 67 -3.99 14.08 -15.60
N GLU A 68 -3.72 15.00 -16.52
CA GLU A 68 -4.70 15.95 -17.04
C GLU A 68 -5.84 15.25 -17.80
N GLN A 69 -5.52 14.24 -18.60
CA GLN A 69 -6.52 13.42 -19.27
C GLN A 69 -7.41 12.71 -18.25
N ARG A 70 -6.82 12.10 -17.21
CA ARG A 70 -7.57 11.41 -16.16
C ARG A 70 -8.45 12.37 -15.38
N ARG A 71 -7.94 13.55 -15.03
CA ARG A 71 -8.69 14.64 -14.41
C ARG A 71 -9.92 15.01 -15.23
N SER A 72 -9.75 15.20 -16.53
CA SER A 72 -10.84 15.56 -17.44
C SER A 72 -11.90 14.46 -17.54
N GLN A 73 -11.49 13.19 -17.58
CA GLN A 73 -12.42 12.05 -17.56
C GLN A 73 -13.25 12.01 -16.27
N LEU A 74 -12.63 12.21 -15.11
CA LEU A 74 -13.32 12.20 -13.82
C LEU A 74 -14.36 13.32 -13.71
N LEU A 75 -14.01 14.51 -14.21
CA LEU A 75 -14.93 15.65 -14.26
C LEU A 75 -16.12 15.40 -15.20
N ALA A 76 -15.88 14.79 -16.37
CA ALA A 76 -16.93 14.46 -17.33
C ALA A 76 -17.94 13.43 -16.79
N LEU A 77 -17.48 12.45 -16.00
CA LEU A 77 -18.33 11.45 -15.35
C LEU A 77 -19.15 12.00 -14.17
N GLY A 78 -18.81 13.19 -13.67
CA GLY A 78 -19.47 13.83 -12.54
C GLY A 78 -18.90 13.37 -11.18
N VAL A 79 -18.62 14.33 -10.31
CA VAL A 79 -18.03 14.07 -8.98
C VAL A 79 -19.00 14.49 -7.87
N ALA A 80 -18.94 13.78 -6.74
CA ALA A 80 -19.71 14.19 -5.58
C ALA A 80 -19.22 15.55 -5.04
N PRO A 81 -20.11 16.37 -4.43
CA PRO A 81 -19.70 17.63 -3.80
C PRO A 81 -18.60 17.47 -2.74
N ALA A 82 -17.81 18.52 -2.54
CA ALA A 82 -16.81 18.54 -1.48
C ALA A 82 -17.45 18.47 -0.08
N GLY A 83 -16.80 17.76 0.84
CA GLY A 83 -17.25 17.66 2.23
C GLY A 83 -18.52 16.83 2.47
N CYS A 84 -18.98 16.07 1.48
CA CYS A 84 -20.11 15.15 1.64
C CYS A 84 -19.69 13.69 1.87
N TRP A 85 -20.56 12.92 2.53
CA TRP A 85 -20.44 11.47 2.71
C TRP A 85 -21.82 10.79 2.58
N LEU A 86 -21.83 9.46 2.48
CA LEU A 86 -23.06 8.67 2.49
C LEU A 86 -23.35 8.17 3.90
N GLU A 87 -24.59 8.36 4.35
CA GLU A 87 -25.09 7.86 5.62
C GLU A 87 -26.22 6.86 5.36
N LYS A 88 -26.14 5.69 5.99
CA LYS A 88 -27.18 4.68 5.97
C LYS A 88 -28.07 4.84 7.19
N ALA A 89 -29.38 4.98 6.98
CA ALA A 89 -30.38 5.05 8.04
C ALA A 89 -31.36 3.88 7.91
N LYS A 90 -31.65 3.21 9.02
CA LYS A 90 -32.59 2.09 9.03
C LYS A 90 -34.02 2.58 8.85
N CYS A 91 -34.77 1.97 7.93
CA CYS A 91 -36.20 2.23 7.78
C CYS A 91 -36.96 1.77 9.02
N HIS A 92 -37.86 2.62 9.53
CA HIS A 92 -38.72 2.25 10.66
C HIS A 92 -39.54 1.01 10.31
N LYS A 93 -39.51 -0.01 11.20
CA LYS A 93 -40.22 -1.30 11.06
C LYS A 93 -39.90 -2.11 9.79
N ARG A 94 -38.83 -1.81 9.05
CA ARG A 94 -38.39 -2.61 7.89
C ARG A 94 -36.95 -3.08 8.05
N LYS A 95 -36.61 -4.22 7.46
CA LYS A 95 -35.22 -4.73 7.37
C LYS A 95 -34.49 -4.15 6.15
N ALA A 96 -34.60 -2.85 5.96
CA ALA A 96 -34.01 -2.16 4.82
C ALA A 96 -33.39 -0.84 5.26
N TYR A 97 -32.36 -0.40 4.56
CA TYR A 97 -31.65 0.85 4.83
C TYR A 97 -31.89 1.84 3.69
N GLN A 98 -32.14 3.09 4.06
CA GLN A 98 -32.12 4.24 3.18
C GLN A 98 -30.74 4.89 3.23
N VAL A 99 -30.29 5.39 2.09
CA VAL A 99 -29.01 6.07 1.96
C VAL A 99 -29.23 7.54 1.63
N PHE A 100 -28.49 8.39 2.33
CA PHE A 100 -28.54 9.83 2.18
C PHE A 100 -27.14 10.37 1.92
N TYR A 101 -27.02 11.35 1.03
CA TYR A 101 -25.90 12.27 1.10
C TYR A 101 -26.04 13.14 2.35
N ARG A 102 -24.92 13.32 3.05
CA ARG A 102 -24.77 14.19 4.21
C ARG A 102 -23.61 15.14 4.00
N ALA A 103 -23.71 16.30 4.61
CA ALA A 103 -22.62 17.28 4.67
C ALA A 103 -22.73 18.07 5.99
N GLU A 104 -21.62 18.60 6.47
CA GLU A 104 -21.61 19.50 7.63
C GLU A 104 -22.30 20.83 7.32
N GLN A 105 -22.09 21.32 6.10
CA GLN A 105 -22.64 22.56 5.57
C GLN A 105 -23.88 22.32 4.68
N PRO A 106 -24.80 23.29 4.57
CA PRO A 106 -26.05 23.15 3.81
C PRO A 106 -25.85 23.26 2.28
N ILE A 107 -25.14 22.29 1.69
CA ILE A 107 -24.74 22.32 0.27
C ILE A 107 -25.79 21.77 -0.71
N PHE A 108 -26.84 21.10 -0.22
CA PHE A 108 -27.89 20.51 -1.07
C PHE A 108 -29.10 21.45 -1.14
N GLY A 109 -28.94 22.62 -1.78
CA GLY A 109 -30.00 23.63 -1.88
C GLY A 109 -30.43 24.15 -0.50
N GLY A 110 -29.48 24.46 0.37
CA GLY A 110 -29.74 24.91 1.74
C GLY A 110 -29.97 23.78 2.75
N ARG A 111 -29.87 22.50 2.33
CA ARG A 111 -30.03 21.34 3.21
C ARG A 111 -28.70 20.64 3.46
N LYS A 112 -28.55 20.09 4.67
CA LYS A 112 -27.40 19.25 5.08
C LYS A 112 -27.55 17.78 4.68
N ARG A 113 -28.70 17.40 4.12
CA ARG A 113 -28.96 16.03 3.67
C ARG A 113 -29.77 16.00 2.39
N LEU A 114 -29.50 15.02 1.54
CA LEU A 114 -30.27 14.70 0.35
C LEU A 114 -30.48 13.18 0.28
N TYR A 115 -31.73 12.75 0.05
CA TYR A 115 -32.03 11.34 -0.12
C TYR A 115 -31.49 10.83 -1.46
N VAL A 116 -30.83 9.68 -1.46
CA VAL A 116 -30.28 9.04 -2.67
C VAL A 116 -31.18 7.90 -3.11
N GLY A 117 -31.49 6.99 -2.19
CA GLY A 117 -32.20 5.76 -2.53
C GLY A 117 -32.16 4.72 -1.42
N MET A 118 -32.62 3.52 -1.74
CA MET A 118 -32.49 2.35 -0.88
C MET A 118 -31.09 1.73 -1.05
N GLU A 119 -30.58 1.11 -0.01
CA GLU A 119 -29.34 0.34 -0.08
C GLU A 119 -29.39 -0.69 -1.22
N GLY A 120 -28.30 -0.79 -2.00
CA GLY A 120 -28.21 -1.68 -3.16
C GLY A 120 -28.87 -1.17 -4.44
N SER A 121 -29.55 -0.02 -4.40
CA SER A 121 -30.10 0.58 -5.63
C SER A 121 -29.00 1.14 -6.55
N PRO A 122 -29.22 1.19 -7.88
CA PRO A 122 -28.26 1.78 -8.83
C PRO A 122 -27.88 3.22 -8.50
N ALA A 123 -28.82 4.00 -7.94
CA ALA A 123 -28.57 5.37 -7.50
C ALA A 123 -27.54 5.45 -6.36
N VAL A 124 -27.52 4.46 -5.46
CA VAL A 124 -26.54 4.38 -4.37
C VAL A 124 -25.17 3.96 -4.91
N GLN A 125 -25.12 3.01 -5.86
CA GLN A 125 -23.87 2.62 -6.51
C GLN A 125 -23.24 3.79 -7.26
N GLU A 126 -24.03 4.57 -7.99
CA GLU A 126 -23.54 5.78 -8.67
C GLU A 126 -23.08 6.84 -7.66
N ALA A 127 -23.76 6.97 -6.52
CA ALA A 127 -23.34 7.89 -5.47
C ALA A 127 -22.01 7.48 -4.81
N GLU A 128 -21.81 6.19 -4.57
CA GLU A 128 -20.55 5.63 -4.09
C GLU A 128 -19.42 5.87 -5.12
N ALA A 129 -19.70 5.62 -6.40
CA ALA A 129 -18.77 5.90 -7.49
C ALA A 129 -18.42 7.39 -7.58
N ALA A 130 -19.40 8.29 -7.44
CA ALA A 130 -19.17 9.73 -7.47
C ALA A 130 -18.27 10.22 -6.32
N ILE A 131 -18.38 9.62 -5.13
CA ILE A 131 -17.47 9.88 -4.01
C ILE A 131 -16.06 9.34 -4.30
N ALA A 132 -15.96 8.13 -4.85
CA ALA A 132 -14.68 7.56 -5.25
C ALA A 132 -13.97 8.44 -6.28
N ARG A 133 -14.69 8.88 -7.32
CA ARG A 133 -14.19 9.82 -8.35
C ARG A 133 -13.73 11.14 -7.74
N ARG A 134 -14.45 11.70 -6.75
CA ARG A 134 -14.03 12.91 -6.04
C ARG A 134 -12.71 12.70 -5.28
N ASN A 135 -12.57 11.57 -4.59
CA ASN A 135 -11.36 11.28 -3.83
C ASN A 135 -10.15 11.07 -4.76
N GLU A 136 -10.38 10.39 -5.90
CA GLU A 136 -9.38 10.22 -6.94
C GLU A 136 -8.98 11.55 -7.57
N LEU A 137 -9.96 12.39 -7.92
CA LEU A 137 -9.72 13.74 -8.46
C LEU A 137 -8.83 14.56 -7.52
N LYS A 138 -9.11 14.53 -6.21
CA LYS A 138 -8.27 15.20 -5.20
C LYS A 138 -6.83 14.67 -5.17
N SER A 139 -6.63 13.38 -5.44
CA SER A 139 -5.30 12.79 -5.55
C SER A 139 -4.59 13.26 -6.82
N VAL A 140 -5.29 13.28 -7.95
CA VAL A 140 -4.75 13.76 -9.23
C VAL A 140 -4.38 15.24 -9.17
N ASP A 141 -5.26 16.09 -8.62
CA ASP A 141 -5.02 17.53 -8.46
C ASP A 141 -3.78 17.81 -7.60
N ARG A 142 -3.52 16.99 -6.56
CA ARG A 142 -2.31 17.12 -5.73
C ARG A 142 -1.02 16.77 -6.48
N LEU A 143 -1.09 15.90 -7.47
CA LEU A 143 0.06 15.51 -8.28
C LEU A 143 0.32 16.52 -9.41
N LEU A 144 -0.73 17.22 -9.87
CA LEU A 144 -0.64 18.19 -10.95
C LEU A 144 -0.20 19.59 -10.50
N ILE A 145 -0.45 19.98 -9.25
CA ILE A 145 0.01 21.28 -8.72
C ILE A 145 1.42 21.08 -8.16
N PRO A 146 2.49 21.56 -8.82
CA PRO A 146 3.81 21.59 -8.21
C PRO A 146 3.79 22.63 -7.09
N LEU A 147 4.26 22.26 -5.90
CA LEU A 147 4.55 23.18 -4.80
C LEU A 147 5.64 24.18 -5.21
#